data_AF-A0A3S0QPE9-F1
#
_entry.id   AF-A0A3S0QPE9-F1
#
_cell.length_a   1.000
_cell.length_b   1.000
_cell.length_c   1.000
_cell.angle_alpha   90.00
_cell.angle_beta   90.00
_cell.angle_gamma   90.00
#
_symmetry.space_group_name_H-M   'P 1'
#
loop_
_entity.id
_entity.type
_entity.pdbx_description
1 polymer ?
#
loop_
_entity_poly.entity_id
_entity_poly.type
_entity_poly.pdbx_seq_one_letter_code
_entity_poly.pdbx_strand_id
1 'polypeptide(L)'
;MSERVLNGDLDAYMQVIEEMDPLNDLSEFGSGFEIGCNDASTIFVQFDVHSKSIIPTNEKTLTKAGNLSVKKFTKTKYYDLQQDYVCSCMIRIARDLFALLPIHTTYVHAYDEQLNTETGHIERYCIVSAKFDRATFETLNFAFIDPSDALNNFKHNMKFRKTLGFAAINELTDAD
;
A
#
# COMPACT_ATOMS: atom_id res chain seq x y z
N MET A 1 19.06 22.62 -0.22
CA MET A 1 18.02 21.58 -0.05
C MET A 1 18.47 20.50 0.91
N SER A 2 19.55 19.78 0.59
CA SER A 2 20.03 18.62 1.38
C SER A 2 20.29 18.91 2.86
N GLU A 3 20.90 20.05 3.21
CA GLU A 3 21.09 20.43 4.63
C GLU A 3 19.77 20.66 5.38
N ARG A 4 18.76 21.23 4.71
CA ARG A 4 17.44 21.46 5.32
C ARG A 4 16.73 20.15 5.61
N VAL A 5 16.79 19.21 4.66
CA VAL A 5 16.27 17.84 4.83
C VAL A 5 16.97 17.14 5.99
N LEU A 6 18.30 17.16 6.04
CA LEU A 6 19.04 16.53 7.14
C LEU A 6 18.77 17.17 8.51
N ASN A 7 18.38 18.44 8.53
CA ASN A 7 17.98 19.16 9.75
C ASN A 7 16.49 19.00 10.10
N GLY A 8 15.73 18.19 9.35
CA GLY A 8 14.32 17.89 9.66
C GLY A 8 13.33 18.99 9.27
N ASP A 9 13.65 19.81 8.27
CA ASP A 9 12.76 20.84 7.75
C ASP A 9 11.60 20.19 6.95
N LEU A 10 10.37 20.33 7.45
CA LEU A 10 9.18 19.68 6.87
C LEU A 10 8.82 20.22 5.49
N ASP A 11 8.99 21.52 5.27
CA ASP A 11 8.75 22.12 3.95
C ASP A 11 9.74 21.55 2.93
N ALA A 12 11.00 21.34 3.35
CA ALA A 12 12.00 20.70 2.51
C ALA A 12 11.67 19.22 2.23
N TYR A 13 11.06 18.49 3.18
CA TYR A 13 10.58 17.12 2.93
C TYR A 13 9.50 17.09 1.86
N MET A 14 8.47 17.93 1.99
CA MET A 14 7.38 18.01 1.02
C MET A 14 7.92 18.40 -0.36
N GLN A 15 8.82 19.39 -0.43
CA GLN A 15 9.44 19.79 -1.69
C GLN A 15 10.24 18.64 -2.34
N VAL A 16 10.99 17.85 -1.57
CA VAL A 16 11.72 16.70 -2.12
C VAL A 16 10.76 15.63 -2.62
N ILE A 17 9.68 15.34 -1.90
CA ILE A 17 8.66 14.38 -2.34
C ILE A 17 8.02 14.83 -3.65
N GLU A 18 7.64 16.11 -3.75
CA GLU A 18 7.04 16.69 -4.96
C GLU A 18 8.02 16.69 -6.14
N GLU A 19 9.29 17.05 -5.92
CA GLU A 19 10.30 17.11 -6.99
C GLU A 19 10.73 15.73 -7.49
N MET A 20 10.88 14.76 -6.57
CA MET A 20 11.32 13.41 -6.91
C MET A 20 10.18 12.52 -7.40
N ASP A 21 8.95 12.86 -7.02
CA ASP A 21 7.70 12.15 -7.31
C ASP A 21 7.87 10.61 -7.26
N PRO A 22 8.36 10.07 -6.13
CA PRO A 22 8.79 8.67 -6.03
C PRO A 22 7.64 7.68 -6.21
N LEU A 23 6.41 8.15 -6.00
CA LEU A 23 5.19 7.36 -6.05
C LEU A 23 4.44 7.56 -7.38
N ASN A 24 4.98 8.34 -8.33
CA ASN A 24 4.34 8.58 -9.62
C ASN A 24 4.00 7.28 -10.35
N ASP A 25 4.95 6.35 -10.39
CA ASP A 25 4.73 5.04 -11.03
C ASP A 25 3.64 4.23 -10.32
N LEU A 26 3.42 4.47 -9.02
CA LEU A 26 2.33 3.85 -8.26
C LEU A 26 0.97 4.51 -8.53
N SER A 27 0.92 5.72 -9.11
CA SER A 27 -0.34 6.34 -9.54
C SER A 27 -1.03 5.57 -10.66
N GLU A 28 -0.29 4.77 -11.45
CA GLU A 28 -0.91 3.83 -12.40
C GLU A 28 -1.67 2.70 -11.69
N PHE A 29 -1.39 2.48 -10.41
CA PHE A 29 -1.99 1.43 -9.60
C PHE A 29 -2.99 1.94 -8.56
N GLY A 30 -3.21 3.25 -8.40
CA GLY A 30 -4.10 3.83 -7.36
C GLY A 30 -4.42 5.32 -7.62
N SER A 31 -5.31 5.94 -6.82
CA SER A 31 -5.50 7.41 -6.88
C SER A 31 -4.50 8.14 -6.00
N GLY A 32 -4.41 9.46 -6.21
CA GLY A 32 -3.39 10.34 -5.66
C GLY A 32 -3.02 10.08 -4.20
N PHE A 33 -1.75 10.22 -3.91
CA PHE A 33 -1.20 10.06 -2.57
C PHE A 33 -1.50 11.31 -1.73
N GLU A 34 -2.00 11.12 -0.52
CA GLU A 34 -2.03 12.17 0.49
C GLU A 34 -0.87 11.92 1.46
N ILE A 35 0.07 12.86 1.51
CA ILE A 35 1.26 12.75 2.35
C ILE A 35 1.24 13.89 3.37
N GLY A 36 1.42 13.54 4.64
CA GLY A 36 1.48 14.49 5.74
C GLY A 36 2.59 14.13 6.73
N CYS A 37 3.06 15.13 7.46
CA CYS A 37 3.99 14.94 8.56
C CYS A 37 3.69 15.96 9.67
N ASN A 38 3.83 15.51 10.92
CA ASN A 38 3.71 16.38 12.09
C ASN A 38 5.08 16.72 12.68
N ASP A 39 6.09 15.89 12.40
CA ASP A 39 7.46 16.03 12.85
C ASP A 39 8.44 15.42 11.83
N ALA A 40 9.74 15.66 12.04
CA ALA A 40 10.79 15.27 11.11
C ALA A 40 11.11 13.76 11.10
N SER A 41 10.58 13.00 12.05
CA SER A 41 10.81 11.56 12.22
C SER A 41 9.70 10.71 11.61
N THR A 42 8.50 11.28 11.43
CA THR A 42 7.29 10.51 11.11
C THR A 42 6.54 11.08 9.91
N ILE A 43 6.25 10.21 8.93
CA ILE A 43 5.42 10.53 7.77
C ILE A 43 4.18 9.65 7.72
N PHE A 44 3.05 10.24 7.35
CA PHE A 44 1.77 9.59 7.08
C PHE A 44 1.51 9.63 5.59
N VAL A 45 1.16 8.47 5.02
CA VAL A 45 0.75 8.36 3.63
C VAL A 45 -0.59 7.64 3.55
N GLN A 46 -1.52 8.24 2.82
CA GLN A 46 -2.74 7.58 2.38
C GLN A 46 -2.72 7.43 0.86
N PHE A 47 -3.26 6.31 0.38
CA PHE A 47 -3.50 6.10 -1.04
C PHE A 47 -4.75 5.26 -1.23
N ASP A 48 -5.49 5.49 -2.32
CA ASP A 48 -6.61 4.63 -2.66
C ASP A 48 -6.17 3.54 -3.62
N VAL A 49 -6.57 2.32 -3.29
CA VAL A 49 -6.39 1.16 -4.14
C VAL A 49 -7.47 1.15 -5.21
N HIS A 50 -7.09 0.83 -6.44
CA HIS A 50 -8.03 0.69 -7.54
C HIS A 50 -8.18 -0.77 -7.94
N SER A 51 -8.43 -1.63 -6.95
CA SER A 51 -8.42 -3.08 -7.10
C SER A 51 -9.25 -3.59 -8.29
N LYS A 52 -10.39 -2.95 -8.58
CA LYS A 52 -11.30 -3.34 -9.69
C LYS A 52 -10.74 -3.05 -11.09
N SER A 53 -9.85 -2.05 -11.24
CA SER A 53 -9.22 -1.73 -12.53
C SER A 53 -7.86 -2.41 -12.68
N ILE A 54 -7.13 -2.62 -11.57
CA ILE A 54 -5.78 -3.18 -11.57
C ILE A 54 -5.77 -4.71 -11.58
N ILE A 55 -6.63 -5.35 -10.77
CA ILE A 55 -6.62 -6.79 -10.63
C ILE A 55 -7.41 -7.44 -11.77
N PRO A 56 -6.79 -8.27 -12.61
CA PRO A 56 -7.50 -8.94 -13.69
C PRO A 56 -8.57 -9.88 -13.12
N THR A 57 -9.64 -10.10 -13.89
CA THR A 57 -10.74 -11.01 -13.50
C THR A 57 -10.69 -12.35 -14.21
N ASN A 58 -9.76 -12.53 -15.15
CA ASN A 58 -9.63 -13.73 -15.96
C ASN A 58 -8.16 -14.16 -16.10
N GLU A 59 -7.96 -15.48 -16.11
CA GLU A 59 -6.71 -16.13 -16.46
C GLU A 59 -6.68 -16.46 -17.94
N LYS A 60 -5.53 -16.23 -18.57
CA LYS A 60 -5.23 -16.70 -19.92
C LYS A 60 -4.19 -17.81 -19.84
N THR A 61 -4.50 -18.97 -20.38
CA THR A 61 -3.58 -20.12 -20.45
C THR A 61 -3.58 -20.71 -21.84
N LEU A 62 -2.53 -21.44 -22.21
CA LEU A 62 -2.50 -22.22 -23.43
C LEU A 62 -2.91 -23.67 -23.13
N THR A 63 -3.78 -24.22 -23.96
CA THR A 63 -4.06 -25.65 -23.94
C THR A 63 -2.86 -26.43 -24.45
N LYS A 64 -2.81 -27.75 -24.19
CA LYS A 64 -1.76 -28.64 -24.72
C LYS A 64 -1.66 -28.61 -26.26
N ALA A 65 -2.73 -28.23 -26.95
CA ALA A 65 -2.79 -28.08 -28.41
C ALA A 65 -2.40 -26.66 -28.89
N GLY A 66 -2.00 -25.75 -28.01
CA GLY A 66 -1.60 -24.39 -28.36
C GLY A 66 -2.75 -23.37 -28.48
N ASN A 67 -3.99 -23.78 -28.28
CA ASN A 67 -5.14 -22.87 -28.30
C ASN A 67 -5.23 -22.04 -27.01
N LEU A 68 -5.63 -20.77 -27.13
CA LEU A 68 -5.88 -19.87 -26.00
C LEU A 68 -7.12 -20.31 -25.21
N SER A 69 -6.98 -20.42 -23.90
CA SER A 69 -8.05 -20.68 -22.94
C SER A 69 -8.18 -19.50 -21.99
N VAL A 70 -9.39 -18.94 -21.90
CA VAL A 70 -9.71 -17.84 -20.99
C VAL A 70 -10.66 -18.37 -19.92
N LYS A 71 -10.29 -18.24 -18.65
CA LYS A 71 -11.09 -18.68 -17.52
C LYS A 71 -11.26 -17.56 -16.51
N LYS A 72 -12.47 -17.36 -16.01
CA LYS A 72 -12.72 -16.43 -14.91
C LYS A 72 -11.95 -16.89 -13.66
N PHE A 73 -11.34 -15.96 -12.94
CA PHE A 73 -10.71 -16.26 -11.66
C PHE A 73 -11.73 -16.77 -10.65
N THR A 74 -11.25 -17.66 -9.77
CA THR A 74 -11.96 -17.94 -8.53
C THR A 74 -11.90 -16.71 -7.62
N LYS A 75 -12.88 -16.55 -6.72
CA LYS A 75 -12.86 -15.44 -5.75
C LYS A 75 -11.56 -15.41 -4.95
N THR A 76 -11.06 -16.57 -4.53
CA THR A 76 -9.81 -16.67 -3.77
C THR A 76 -8.62 -16.22 -4.57
N LYS A 77 -8.47 -16.65 -5.83
CA LYS A 77 -7.36 -16.17 -6.66
C LYS A 77 -7.40 -14.67 -6.89
N TYR A 78 -8.59 -14.09 -7.08
CA TYR A 78 -8.75 -12.65 -7.22
C TYR A 78 -8.32 -11.92 -5.93
N TYR A 79 -8.79 -12.37 -4.77
CA TYR A 79 -8.47 -11.71 -3.50
C TYR A 79 -7.03 -11.93 -3.06
N ASP A 80 -6.42 -13.07 -3.34
CA ASP A 80 -4.99 -13.30 -3.09
C ASP A 80 -4.16 -12.28 -3.90
N LEU A 81 -4.45 -12.10 -5.21
CA LEU A 81 -3.81 -11.08 -6.03
C LEU A 81 -4.08 -9.66 -5.51
N GLN A 82 -5.29 -9.37 -5.04
CA GLN A 82 -5.62 -8.08 -4.43
C GLN A 82 -4.74 -7.84 -3.18
N GLN A 83 -4.60 -8.85 -2.32
CA GLN A 83 -3.79 -8.75 -1.11
C GLN A 83 -2.32 -8.48 -1.44
N ASP A 84 -1.75 -9.23 -2.38
CA ASP A 84 -0.36 -9.08 -2.82
C ASP A 84 -0.11 -7.68 -3.36
N TYR A 85 -1.00 -7.18 -4.21
CA TYR A 85 -0.91 -5.84 -4.80
C TYR A 85 -0.94 -4.75 -3.72
N VAL A 86 -1.91 -4.78 -2.80
CA VAL A 86 -2.03 -3.75 -1.75
C VAL A 86 -0.81 -3.77 -0.83
N CYS A 87 -0.43 -4.94 -0.33
CA CYS A 87 0.72 -5.06 0.59
C CYS A 87 2.04 -4.68 -0.11
N SER A 88 2.20 -5.01 -1.39
CA SER A 88 3.36 -4.61 -2.18
C SER A 88 3.45 -3.09 -2.35
N CYS A 89 2.32 -2.42 -2.63
CA CYS A 89 2.30 -0.96 -2.74
C CYS A 89 2.70 -0.31 -1.42
N MET A 90 2.17 -0.79 -0.30
CA MET A 90 2.52 -0.26 1.02
C MET A 90 4.02 -0.39 1.34
N ILE A 91 4.60 -1.54 1.06
CA ILE A 91 6.04 -1.78 1.25
C ILE A 91 6.86 -0.89 0.32
N ARG A 92 6.44 -0.73 -0.94
CA ARG A 92 7.13 0.14 -1.91
C ARG A 92 7.13 1.60 -1.45
N ILE A 93 5.99 2.11 -1.01
CA ILE A 93 5.84 3.47 -0.45
C ILE A 93 6.81 3.66 0.72
N ALA A 94 6.79 2.75 1.70
CA ALA A 94 7.68 2.85 2.85
C ALA A 94 9.17 2.83 2.46
N ARG A 95 9.55 1.95 1.52
CA ARG A 95 10.92 1.86 1.00
C ARG A 95 11.38 3.17 0.39
N ASP A 96 10.53 3.78 -0.43
CA ASP A 96 10.90 4.96 -1.21
C ASP A 96 10.99 6.19 -0.30
N LEU A 97 10.10 6.31 0.69
CA LEU A 97 10.19 7.36 1.71
C LEU A 97 11.45 7.21 2.57
N PHE A 98 11.80 6.00 3.01
CA PHE A 98 13.03 5.77 3.76
C PHE A 98 14.29 6.05 2.93
N ALA A 99 14.24 5.83 1.63
CA ALA A 99 15.36 6.14 0.74
C ALA A 99 15.55 7.65 0.53
N LEU A 100 14.45 8.41 0.54
CA LEU A 100 14.49 9.85 0.24
C LEU A 100 14.70 10.74 1.46
N LEU A 101 14.10 10.38 2.59
CA LEU A 101 14.00 11.26 3.75
C LEU A 101 14.62 10.60 4.98
N PRO A 102 15.26 11.35 5.88
CA PRO A 102 15.88 10.83 7.10
C PRO A 102 14.83 10.58 8.21
N ILE A 103 13.67 10.03 7.85
CA ILE A 103 12.60 9.65 8.77
C ILE A 103 12.89 8.28 9.41
N HIS A 104 12.38 8.06 10.61
CA HIS A 104 12.48 6.78 11.32
C HIS A 104 11.23 5.94 11.20
N THR A 105 10.07 6.57 11.02
CA THR A 105 8.78 5.90 11.00
C THR A 105 7.95 6.41 9.82
N THR A 106 7.21 5.51 9.18
CA THR A 106 6.14 5.90 8.27
C THR A 106 4.88 5.07 8.49
N TYR A 107 3.75 5.76 8.56
CA TYR A 107 2.43 5.17 8.53
C TYR A 107 1.94 5.16 7.10
N VAL A 108 1.47 4.00 6.63
CA VAL A 108 0.87 3.86 5.31
C VAL A 108 -0.53 3.29 5.47
N HIS A 109 -1.51 3.96 4.87
CA HIS A 109 -2.92 3.60 4.91
C HIS A 109 -3.44 3.40 3.50
N ALA A 110 -3.94 2.19 3.23
CA ALA A 110 -4.58 1.84 1.98
C ALA A 110 -6.11 1.97 2.12
N TYR A 111 -6.74 2.66 1.18
CA TYR A 111 -8.17 2.90 1.14
C TYR A 111 -8.83 2.24 -0.07
N ASP A 112 -10.03 1.70 0.06
CA ASP A 112 -10.79 1.14 -1.07
C ASP A 112 -12.25 1.65 -1.05
N GLU A 113 -12.83 1.76 -2.24
CA GLU A 113 -14.23 2.10 -2.44
C GLU A 113 -15.10 0.84 -2.44
N GLN A 114 -15.88 0.67 -1.38
CA GLN A 114 -16.73 -0.50 -1.20
C GLN A 114 -18.20 -0.10 -1.13
N LEU A 115 -19.07 -1.01 -1.58
CA LEU A 115 -20.52 -0.84 -1.46
C LEU A 115 -20.91 -1.07 0.00
N ASN A 116 -21.40 -0.02 0.66
CA ASN A 116 -22.12 -0.17 1.90
C ASN A 116 -23.49 -0.78 1.59
N THR A 117 -23.72 -2.03 1.99
CA THR A 117 -24.98 -2.74 1.69
C THR A 117 -26.17 -2.27 2.51
N GLU A 118 -25.94 -1.55 3.61
CA GLU A 118 -27.01 -0.99 4.45
C GLU A 118 -27.58 0.27 3.83
N THR A 119 -26.72 1.13 3.28
CA THR A 119 -27.11 2.42 2.66
C THR A 119 -27.25 2.33 1.14
N GLY A 120 -26.63 1.32 0.51
CA GLY A 120 -26.54 1.17 -0.94
C GLY A 120 -25.53 2.12 -1.61
N HIS A 121 -24.75 2.87 -0.83
CA HIS A 121 -23.81 3.85 -1.33
C HIS A 121 -22.40 3.27 -1.43
N ILE A 122 -21.61 3.78 -2.37
CA ILE A 122 -20.17 3.52 -2.40
C ILE A 122 -19.52 4.45 -1.38
N GLU A 123 -18.77 3.87 -0.46
CA GLU A 123 -18.08 4.57 0.63
C GLU A 123 -16.60 4.19 0.62
N ARG A 124 -15.76 5.14 1.05
CA ARG A 124 -14.31 4.99 1.15
C ARG A 124 -13.95 4.42 2.52
N TYR A 125 -13.28 3.28 2.57
CA TYR A 125 -12.86 2.63 3.82
C TYR A 125 -11.36 2.37 3.85
N CYS A 126 -10.74 2.58 5.01
CA CYS A 126 -9.39 2.08 5.25
C CYS A 126 -9.44 0.54 5.31
N ILE A 127 -8.64 -0.12 4.50
CA ILE A 127 -8.61 -1.59 4.36
C ILE A 127 -7.34 -2.22 4.95
N VAL A 128 -6.23 -1.47 4.93
CA VAL A 128 -4.96 -1.85 5.55
C VAL A 128 -4.29 -0.60 6.09
N SER A 129 -3.78 -0.70 7.32
CA SER A 129 -2.99 0.36 7.93
C SER A 129 -1.76 -0.26 8.59
N ALA A 130 -0.57 0.24 8.28
CA ALA A 130 0.68 -0.28 8.86
C ALA A 130 1.62 0.85 9.28
N LYS A 131 2.34 0.63 10.38
CA LYS A 131 3.40 1.49 10.90
C LYS A 131 4.74 0.81 10.65
N PHE A 132 5.50 1.31 9.69
CA PHE A 132 6.83 0.82 9.37
C PHE A 132 7.86 1.62 10.17
N ASP A 133 8.73 0.94 10.92
CA ASP A 133 9.96 1.53 11.45
C ASP A 133 11.15 1.15 10.56
N ARG A 134 12.02 2.12 10.30
CA ARG A 134 13.19 1.95 9.42
C ARG A 134 14.09 0.80 9.89
N ALA A 135 14.31 0.71 11.20
CA ALA A 135 15.24 -0.27 11.77
C ALA A 135 14.83 -1.70 11.43
N THR A 136 13.56 -2.05 11.62
CA THR A 136 13.00 -3.36 11.24
C THR A 136 12.95 -3.51 9.73
N PHE A 137 12.55 -2.45 9.00
CA PHE A 137 12.42 -2.48 7.54
C PHE A 137 13.73 -2.81 6.83
N GLU A 138 14.85 -2.24 7.29
CA GLU A 138 16.19 -2.48 6.73
C GLU A 138 16.72 -3.90 7.00
N THR A 139 16.11 -4.66 7.92
CA THR A 139 16.45 -6.08 8.14
C THR A 139 15.78 -7.04 7.16
N LEU A 140 14.74 -6.59 6.44
CA LEU A 140 13.98 -7.46 5.55
C LEU A 140 14.78 -7.85 4.30
N ASN A 141 14.67 -9.12 3.93
CA ASN A 141 15.24 -9.62 2.68
C ASN A 141 14.19 -9.55 1.55
N PHE A 142 14.09 -8.41 0.88
CA PHE A 142 13.11 -8.15 -0.17
C PHE A 142 13.14 -9.13 -1.35
N ALA A 143 14.24 -9.88 -1.54
CA ALA A 143 14.33 -10.88 -2.61
C ALA A 143 13.45 -12.12 -2.37
N PHE A 144 13.03 -12.37 -1.12
CA PHE A 144 12.35 -13.61 -0.74
C PHE A 144 11.12 -13.41 0.16
N ILE A 145 10.72 -12.17 0.45
CA ILE A 145 9.54 -11.93 1.29
C ILE A 145 8.25 -12.13 0.49
N ASP A 146 7.24 -12.68 1.16
CA ASP A 146 5.85 -12.46 0.77
C ASP A 146 5.40 -11.11 1.35
N PRO A 147 4.83 -10.18 0.54
CA PRO A 147 4.45 -8.85 1.00
C PRO A 147 3.43 -8.86 2.14
N SER A 148 2.47 -9.78 2.10
CA SER A 148 1.42 -9.85 3.12
C SER A 148 1.95 -10.46 4.42
N ASP A 149 2.83 -11.45 4.35
CA ASP A 149 3.50 -12.00 5.52
C ASP A 149 4.50 -11.01 6.12
N ALA A 150 5.18 -10.20 5.29
CA ALA A 150 6.15 -9.21 5.74
C ALA A 150 5.54 -8.14 6.65
N LEU A 151 4.25 -7.80 6.45
CA LEU A 151 3.54 -6.88 7.34
C LEU A 151 3.47 -7.37 8.79
N ASN A 152 3.59 -8.68 9.05
CA ASN A 152 3.62 -9.23 10.41
C ASN A 152 4.85 -8.82 11.23
N ASN A 153 5.89 -8.28 10.60
CA ASN A 153 7.03 -7.70 11.30
C ASN A 153 6.72 -6.31 11.89
N PHE A 154 5.59 -5.72 11.50
CA PHE A 154 5.21 -4.35 11.84
C PHE A 154 3.87 -4.31 12.57
N LYS A 155 3.64 -3.22 13.32
CA LYS A 155 2.30 -2.94 13.84
C LYS A 155 1.39 -2.63 12.64
N HIS A 156 0.35 -3.44 12.47
CA HIS A 156 -0.59 -3.28 11.37
C HIS A 156 -2.01 -3.68 11.77
N ASN A 157 -3.00 -3.03 11.14
CA ASN A 157 -4.40 -3.39 11.16
C ASN A 157 -4.78 -3.88 9.76
N MET A 158 -5.12 -5.16 9.65
CA MET A 158 -5.57 -5.78 8.41
C MET A 158 -6.60 -6.85 8.72
N LYS A 159 -7.78 -6.78 8.06
CA LYS A 159 -8.80 -7.83 8.14
C LYS A 159 -9.02 -8.40 6.75
N PHE A 160 -8.36 -9.51 6.44
CA PHE A 160 -8.46 -10.15 5.15
C PHE A 160 -9.07 -11.55 5.23
N ARG A 161 -9.94 -11.89 4.30
CA ARG A 161 -10.54 -13.23 4.15
C ARG A 161 -10.45 -13.69 2.71
N LYS A 162 -9.90 -14.88 2.48
CA LYS A 162 -9.71 -15.49 1.14
C LYS A 162 -10.95 -15.57 0.25
N THR A 163 -12.16 -15.41 0.78
CA THR A 163 -13.41 -15.46 0.00
C THR A 163 -14.18 -14.14 -0.02
N LEU A 164 -13.75 -13.14 0.76
CA LEU A 164 -14.41 -11.85 0.89
C LEU A 164 -13.49 -10.64 0.66
N GLY A 165 -12.17 -10.84 0.61
CA GLY A 165 -11.19 -9.78 0.45
C GLY A 165 -10.95 -9.03 1.76
N PHE A 166 -10.57 -7.76 1.63
CA PHE A 166 -10.38 -6.85 2.74
C PHE A 166 -11.71 -6.37 3.34
N ALA A 167 -11.73 -6.19 4.66
CA ALA A 167 -12.79 -5.54 5.38
C ALA A 167 -12.30 -4.22 5.99
N ALA A 168 -13.23 -3.31 6.26
CA ALA A 168 -12.94 -2.03 6.89
C ALA A 168 -12.23 -2.20 8.25
N ILE A 169 -11.20 -1.37 8.47
CA ILE A 169 -10.41 -1.27 9.69
C ILE A 169 -10.25 0.20 10.11
N ASN A 170 -9.72 0.41 11.31
CA ASN A 170 -9.32 1.74 11.78
C ASN A 170 -7.85 1.98 11.46
N GLU A 171 -7.50 3.21 11.10
CA GLU A 171 -6.11 3.64 10.97
C GLU A 171 -5.36 3.47 12.30
N LEU A 172 -4.06 3.22 12.19
CA LEU A 172 -3.13 3.38 13.28
C LEU A 172 -2.78 4.86 13.43
N THR A 173 -2.57 5.31 14.65
CA THR A 173 -2.21 6.70 14.97
C THR A 173 -0.85 6.78 15.67
N ASP A 174 -0.37 7.98 16.00
CA ASP A 174 0.85 8.12 16.82
C ASP A 174 0.70 7.58 18.24
N ALA A 175 -0.54 7.46 18.74
CA ALA A 175 -0.82 6.89 20.06
C ALA A 175 -0.67 5.35 20.09
N ASP A 176 -0.45 4.73 18.93
CA ASP A 176 -0.36 3.29 18.70
C ASP A 176 1.10 2.78 18.61
#